data_AF-A0A291B878-F1
#
_entry.id   AF-A0A291B878-F1
#
_cell.length_a   1.000
_cell.length_b   1.000
_cell.length_c   1.000
_cell.angle_alpha   90.00
_cell.angle_beta   90.00
_cell.angle_gamma   90.00
#
_symmetry.space_group_name_H-M   'P 1'
#
loop_
_entity.id
_entity.type
_entity.pdbx_description
1 polymer ?
#
loop_
_entity_poly.entity_id
_entity_poly.type
_entity_poly.pdbx_seq_one_letter_code
_entity_poly.pdbx_strand_id
1 'polypeptide(L)'
;MAPEVFVELFQDALYLIIIMVCVIIIPGLIIGLVVAVFQAATSINEQTLSFLPRLIATLLTLMLFGHWITHMLMEYFLRLMGEIPYLLY
;
A
#
# COMPACT_ATOMS: atom_id res chain seq x y z
N MET A 1 -19.25 -20.73 16.77
CA MET A 1 -18.10 -19.85 16.47
C MET A 1 -18.38 -18.49 17.03
N ALA A 2 -17.40 -17.93 17.72
CA ALA A 2 -17.52 -16.64 18.38
C ALA A 2 -17.33 -15.54 17.30
N PRO A 3 -18.19 -14.50 17.22
CA PRO A 3 -18.09 -13.41 16.24
C PRO A 3 -16.71 -12.72 16.19
N GLU A 4 -15.96 -12.82 17.28
CA GLU A 4 -14.64 -12.26 17.50
C GLU A 4 -13.62 -12.76 16.47
N VAL A 5 -13.71 -14.03 16.06
CA VAL A 5 -12.79 -14.64 15.07
C VAL A 5 -12.87 -13.94 13.71
N PHE A 6 -14.09 -13.56 13.30
CA PHE A 6 -14.26 -12.82 12.05
C PHE A 6 -13.71 -11.40 12.16
N VAL A 7 -13.88 -10.75 13.32
CA VAL A 7 -13.33 -9.41 13.57
C VAL A 7 -11.81 -9.42 13.49
N GLU A 8 -11.16 -10.41 14.09
CA GLU A 8 -9.70 -10.60 14.02
C GLU A 8 -9.23 -10.82 12.58
N LEU A 9 -9.93 -11.65 11.80
CA LEU A 9 -9.62 -11.88 10.38
C LEU A 9 -9.67 -10.56 9.57
N PHE A 10 -10.71 -9.75 9.78
CA PHE A 10 -10.83 -8.45 9.11
C PHE A 10 -9.76 -7.46 9.57
N GLN A 11 -9.39 -7.46 10.85
CA GLN A 11 -8.35 -6.61 11.38
C GLN A 11 -7.00 -6.92 10.73
N ASP A 12 -6.66 -8.20 10.58
CA ASP A 12 -5.43 -8.64 9.91
C ASP A 12 -5.42 -8.28 8.42
N ALA A 13 -6.56 -8.45 7.73
CA ALA A 13 -6.71 -8.03 6.34
C ALA A 13 -6.48 -6.52 6.17
N LEU A 14 -7.09 -5.71 7.04
CA LEU A 14 -6.94 -4.25 7.01
C LEU A 14 -5.50 -3.83 7.32
N TYR A 15 -4.85 -4.49 8.28
CA TYR A 15 -3.45 -4.23 8.60
C TYR A 15 -2.53 -4.48 7.41
N LEU A 16 -2.73 -5.60 6.70
CA LEU A 16 -1.99 -5.93 5.48
C LEU A 16 -2.22 -4.88 4.39
N ILE A 17 -3.48 -4.46 4.16
CA ILE A 17 -3.82 -3.39 3.21
C ILE A 17 -3.10 -2.10 3.57
N ILE A 18 -3.14 -1.68 4.84
CA ILE A 18 -2.49 -0.45 5.31
C ILE A 18 -1.01 -0.49 5.00
N ILE A 19 -0.31 -1.59 5.31
CA ILE A 19 1.12 -1.72 5.03
C ILE A 19 1.40 -1.61 3.53
N MET A 20 0.66 -2.34 2.69
CA MET A 20 0.84 -2.30 1.23
C MET A 20 0.63 -0.90 0.68
N VAL A 21 -0.44 -0.22 1.11
CA VAL A 21 -0.76 1.15 0.69
C VAL A 21 0.32 2.12 1.14
N CYS A 22 0.76 2.03 2.40
CA CYS A 22 1.83 2.88 2.92
C CYS A 22 3.13 2.72 2.10
N VAL A 23 3.55 1.49 1.83
CA VAL A 23 4.76 1.21 1.07
C VAL A 23 4.69 1.80 -0.33
N ILE A 24 3.54 1.69 -1.01
CA ILE A 24 3.35 2.21 -2.37
C ILE A 24 3.23 3.74 -2.40
N ILE A 25 2.48 4.32 -1.47
CA ILE A 25 2.08 5.75 -1.55
C ILE A 25 3.08 6.68 -0.89
N ILE A 26 3.72 6.29 0.24
CA ILE A 26 4.61 7.19 0.99
C ILE A 26 5.75 7.73 0.11
N PRO A 27 6.45 6.93 -0.71
CA PRO A 27 7.49 7.46 -1.60
C PRO A 27 6.96 8.50 -2.58
N GLY A 28 5.79 8.25 -3.18
CA GLY A 28 5.11 9.20 -4.07
C GLY A 28 4.67 10.48 -3.35
N LEU A 29 4.22 10.37 -2.10
CA LEU A 29 3.88 11.53 -1.25
C LEU A 29 5.09 12.40 -0.96
N ILE A 30 6.23 11.80 -0.60
CA ILE A 30 7.48 12.52 -0.32
C ILE A 30 7.92 13.29 -1.57
N ILE A 31 7.95 12.63 -2.73
CA ILE A 31 8.31 13.27 -4.00
C ILE A 31 7.31 14.37 -4.37
N GLY A 32 6.01 14.10 -4.21
CA GLY A 32 4.95 15.09 -4.44
C GLY A 32 5.11 16.34 -3.56
N LEU A 33 5.49 16.16 -2.29
CA LEU A 33 5.74 17.25 -1.36
C LEU A 33 6.96 18.09 -1.77
N VAL A 34 8.07 17.42 -2.12
CA VAL A 34 9.29 18.11 -2.59
C VAL A 34 9.00 18.94 -3.83
N VAL A 35 8.26 18.38 -4.80
CA VAL A 35 7.88 19.11 -6.02
C VAL A 35 6.93 20.26 -5.73
N ALA A 36 5.97 20.09 -4.81
CA ALA A 36 5.06 21.17 -4.41
C ALA A 36 5.79 22.35 -3.76
N VAL A 37 6.80 22.08 -2.92
CA VAL A 37 7.67 23.13 -2.34
C VAL A 37 8.46 23.84 -3.43
N PHE A 38 8.99 23.10 -4.40
CA PHE A 38 9.72 23.68 -5.54
C PHE A 38 8.82 24.57 -6.41
N GLN A 39 7.59 24.12 -6.70
CA GLN A 39 6.58 24.91 -7.41
C GLN A 39 6.26 26.21 -6.67
N ALA A 40 6.04 26.13 -5.36
CA ALA A 40 5.78 27.31 -4.52
C ALA A 40 6.97 28.28 -4.49
N ALA A 41 8.19 27.77 -4.35
CA ALA A 41 9.41 28.58 -4.30
C ALA A 41 9.71 29.32 -5.62
N THR A 42 9.34 28.72 -6.75
CA THR A 42 9.60 29.25 -8.10
C THR A 42 8.39 29.95 -8.72
N SER A 43 7.26 30.01 -8.00
CA SER A 43 5.98 30.52 -8.50
C SER A 43 5.47 29.83 -9.79
N ILE A 44 5.91 28.59 -10.05
CA ILE A 44 5.44 27.78 -11.18
C ILE A 44 4.15 27.07 -10.78
N ASN A 45 3.03 27.40 -11.43
CA ASN A 45 1.71 26.79 -11.19
C ASN A 45 1.31 25.81 -12.31
N GLU A 46 2.20 24.87 -12.63
CA GLU A 46 1.94 23.83 -13.63
C GLU A 46 1.51 22.53 -12.96
N GLN A 47 0.21 22.23 -13.00
CA GLN A 47 -0.40 21.10 -12.30
C GLN A 47 0.19 19.74 -12.74
N THR A 48 0.60 19.62 -14.00
CA THR A 48 1.17 18.38 -14.57
C THR A 48 2.58 18.07 -14.06
N LEU A 49 3.34 19.09 -13.61
CA LEU A 49 4.71 18.94 -13.15
C LEU A 49 4.79 18.11 -11.86
N SER A 50 3.78 18.15 -10.98
CA SER A 50 3.73 17.31 -9.77
C SER A 50 3.36 15.85 -10.07
N PHE A 51 2.60 15.62 -11.15
CA PHE A 51 2.08 14.30 -11.49
C PHE A 51 3.17 13.33 -11.96
N LEU A 52 4.00 13.76 -12.93
CA LEU A 52 4.98 12.87 -13.56
C LEU A 52 6.05 12.33 -12.59
N PRO A 53 6.71 13.16 -11.75
CA PRO A 53 7.70 12.67 -10.79
C PRO A 53 7.09 11.70 -9.76
N ARG A 54 5.86 11.99 -9.32
CA ARG A 54 5.11 11.11 -8.41
C ARG A 54 4.81 9.76 -9.06
N LEU A 55 4.36 9.76 -10.31
CA LEU A 55 4.08 8.53 -11.05
C LEU A 55 5.35 7.67 -11.19
N ILE A 56 6.48 8.27 -11.57
CA ILE A 56 7.76 7.55 -11.69
C ILE A 56 8.15 6.95 -10.34
N ALA A 57 8.03 7.71 -9.25
CA ALA A 57 8.33 7.21 -7.90
C ALA A 57 7.43 6.02 -7.50
N THR A 58 6.13 6.09 -7.78
CA THR A 58 5.20 4.98 -7.53
C THR A 58 5.56 3.75 -8.35
N LEU A 59 5.87 3.91 -9.64
CA LEU A 59 6.26 2.80 -10.52
C LEU A 59 7.56 2.15 -10.05
N LEU A 60 8.57 2.93 -9.68
CA LEU A 60 9.82 2.41 -9.12
C LEU A 60 9.57 1.65 -7.82
N THR A 61 8.70 2.18 -6.95
CA THR A 61 8.32 1.50 -5.71
C THR A 61 7.66 0.16 -5.99
N LEU A 62 6.74 0.09 -6.95
CA LEU A 62 6.12 -1.17 -7.37
C LEU A 62 7.13 -2.14 -7.98
N MET A 63 8.11 -1.67 -8.75
CA MET A 63 9.16 -2.53 -9.31
C MET A 63 10.07 -3.11 -8.22
N LEU A 64 10.42 -2.31 -7.21
CA LEU A 64 11.32 -2.74 -6.14
C LEU A 64 10.62 -3.59 -5.07
N PHE A 65 9.42 -3.19 -4.65
CA PHE A 65 8.67 -3.84 -3.58
C PHE A 65 7.61 -4.82 -4.07
N GLY A 66 7.40 -4.94 -5.39
CA GLY A 66 6.36 -5.80 -5.97
C GLY A 66 6.47 -7.25 -5.51
N HIS A 67 7.68 -7.83 -5.53
CA HIS A 67 7.91 -9.20 -5.05
C HIS A 67 7.49 -9.38 -3.58
N TRP A 68 7.90 -8.45 -2.72
CA TRP A 68 7.59 -8.49 -1.29
C TRP A 68 6.10 -8.31 -1.01
N ILE A 69 5.44 -7.38 -1.71
CA ILE A 69 3.99 -7.15 -1.63
C ILE A 69 3.22 -8.42 -2.04
N THR A 70 3.62 -9.07 -3.14
CA THR A 70 3.00 -10.32 -3.58
C THR A 70 3.24 -11.45 -2.57
N HIS A 71 4.42 -11.53 -1.97
CA HIS A 71 4.72 -12.53 -0.94
C HIS A 71 3.80 -12.38 0.27
N MET A 72 3.64 -11.17 0.81
CA MET A 72 2.73 -10.91 1.93
C MET A 72 1.29 -11.33 1.61
N LEU A 73 0.82 -11.00 0.40
CA LEU A 73 -0.54 -11.35 -0.03
C LEU A 73 -0.72 -12.87 -0.14
N MET A 74 0.28 -13.57 -0.68
CA MET A 74 0.27 -15.04 -0.77
C MET A 74 0.29 -15.69 0.61
N GLU A 75 1.13 -15.22 1.54
CA GLU A 75 1.18 -15.74 2.91
C GLU A 75 -0.16 -15.58 3.61
N TYR A 76 -0.78 -14.40 3.51
CA TYR A 76 -2.09 -14.15 4.08
C TYR A 76 -3.17 -15.06 3.48
N PHE A 77 -3.16 -15.22 2.16
CA PHE A 77 -4.09 -16.11 1.47
C PHE A 77 -3.93 -17.57 1.91
N LEU A 78 -2.70 -18.08 1.98
CA LEU A 78 -2.43 -19.45 2.41
C LEU A 78 -2.82 -19.68 3.87
N ARG A 79 -2.59 -18.69 4.75
CA ARG A 79 -3.04 -18.73 6.14
C ARG A 79 -4.56 -18.82 6.23
N LEU A 80 -5.27 -17.96 5.48
CA LEU A 80 -6.73 -17.95 5.43
C LEU A 80 -7.27 -19.31 4.95
N MET A 81 -6.71 -19.87 3.87
CA MET A 81 -7.08 -21.19 3.38
C MET A 81 -6.85 -22.30 4.42
N GLY A 82 -5.79 -22.19 5.22
CA GLY A 82 -5.50 -23.12 6.33
C GLY A 82 -6.47 -23.01 7.50
N GLU A 83 -7.07 -21.84 7.70
CA GLU A 83 -8.04 -21.60 8.78
C GLU A 83 -9.48 -22.02 8.40
N ILE A 84 -9.82 -22.07 7.11
CA ILE A 84 -11.17 -22.45 6.63
C ILE A 84 -11.69 -23.76 7.26
N PRO A 85 -10.93 -24.88 7.33
CA PRO A 85 -11.42 -26.12 7.93
C PRO A 85 -11.83 -25.96 9.40
N TYR A 86 -11.08 -25.14 10.16
CA TYR A 86 -11.39 -24.86 11.57
C TYR A 86 -12.61 -23.93 11.72
N LEU A 87 -12.90 -23.13 10.70
CA LEU A 87 -14.10 -22.28 10.62
C LEU A 87 -15.35 -23.03 10.13
N LEU A 88 -15.28 -24.33 9.87
CA LEU A 88 -16.45 -25.14 9.48
C LEU A 88 -16.99 -26.02 10.62
N TYR A 89 -16.22 -26.22 11.69
CA TYR A 89 -16.58 -27.03 12.86
C TYR A 89 -16.66 -26.18 14.14
#